data_AF-A0A419B0C0-F1
#
_entry.id   AF-A0A419B0C0-F1
#
_cell.length_a   1.000
_cell.length_b   1.000
_cell.length_c   1.000
_cell.angle_alpha   90.00
_cell.angle_beta   90.00
_cell.angle_gamma   90.00
#
_symmetry.space_group_name_H-M   'P 1'
#
loop_
_entity.id
_entity.type
_entity.pdbx_description
1 polymer ?
#
loop_
_entity_poly.entity_id
_entity_poly.type
_entity_poly.pdbx_seq_one_letter_code
_entity_poly.pdbx_strand_id
1 'polypeptide(L)'
;MKYLRTLIVTVLVFCTNAHAVMADQQWGDWYGTTGGMEFSLNSKNASNEVLTLSCTHQQLIVRFSIPAENYAITSVEGARDVYLSINSPKYELDNIKSINGEIPAAVAFDALKQTKNSDLLRFTSFQSGESNEFSANGLNEALKDTTWQDCINQ
;
A
#
# COMPACT_ATOMS: atom_id res chain seq x y z
N MET A 1 -36.99 58.80 30.71
CA MET A 1 -36.29 57.50 30.82
C MET A 1 -36.42 56.77 29.50
N LYS A 2 -35.35 56.70 28.70
CA LYS A 2 -35.32 55.99 27.40
C LYS A 2 -34.35 54.83 27.53
N TYR A 3 -34.86 53.60 27.45
CA TYR A 3 -34.09 52.37 27.58
C TYR A 3 -33.26 52.12 26.32
N LEU A 4 -31.94 52.03 26.50
CA LEU A 4 -30.97 51.62 25.49
C LEU A 4 -31.08 50.09 25.32
N ARG A 5 -31.48 49.61 24.13
CA ARG A 5 -31.46 48.18 23.80
C ARG A 5 -30.20 47.86 23.01
N THR A 6 -29.22 47.26 23.67
CA THR A 6 -27.99 46.74 23.05
C THR A 6 -28.30 45.40 22.39
N LEU A 7 -28.02 45.26 21.09
CA LEU A 7 -28.26 44.05 20.31
C LEU A 7 -26.92 43.33 20.14
N ILE A 8 -26.73 42.21 20.85
CA ILE A 8 -25.53 41.37 20.73
C ILE A 8 -25.74 40.44 19.53
N VAL A 9 -24.93 40.61 18.48
CA VAL A 9 -24.90 39.73 17.32
C VAL A 9 -23.85 38.65 17.59
N THR A 10 -24.30 37.43 17.89
CA THR A 10 -23.44 36.27 18.08
C THR A 10 -23.12 35.67 16.70
N VAL A 11 -21.87 35.81 16.25
CA VAL A 11 -21.38 35.12 15.03
C VAL A 11 -21.03 33.69 15.42
N LEU A 12 -21.85 32.73 15.00
CA LEU A 12 -21.53 31.31 15.08
C LEU A 12 -20.56 30.98 13.93
N VAL A 13 -19.28 30.82 14.27
CA VAL A 13 -18.28 30.24 13.36
C VAL A 13 -18.51 28.74 13.36
N PHE A 14 -19.20 28.23 12.34
CA PHE A 14 -19.30 26.80 12.10
C PHE A 14 -17.92 26.28 11.68
N CYS A 15 -17.19 25.67 12.59
CA CYS A 15 -16.03 24.85 12.23
C CYS A 15 -16.54 23.65 11.44
N THR A 16 -16.50 23.74 10.11
CA THR A 16 -16.65 22.55 9.28
C THR A 16 -15.41 21.69 9.49
N ASN A 17 -15.56 20.56 10.20
CA ASN A 17 -14.54 19.52 10.18
C ASN A 17 -14.44 19.03 8.73
N ALA A 18 -13.45 19.52 8.00
CA ALA A 18 -13.07 18.98 6.71
C ALA A 18 -12.46 17.60 6.97
N HIS A 19 -13.31 16.57 7.00
CA HIS A 19 -12.84 15.21 6.80
C HIS A 19 -12.33 15.17 5.37
N ALA A 20 -11.01 15.29 5.19
CA ALA A 20 -10.38 15.07 3.90
C ALA A 20 -10.64 13.59 3.55
N VAL A 21 -11.71 13.36 2.80
CA VAL A 21 -11.92 12.09 2.12
C VAL A 21 -10.85 12.07 1.03
N MET A 22 -9.70 11.47 1.32
CA MET A 22 -8.72 11.18 0.28
C MET A 22 -9.38 10.16 -0.64
N ALA A 23 -9.82 10.63 -1.81
CA ALA A 23 -10.30 9.73 -2.84
C ALA A 23 -9.14 8.83 -3.27
N ASP A 24 -9.38 7.52 -3.36
CA ASP A 24 -8.41 6.59 -3.91
C ASP A 24 -8.02 7.07 -5.32
N GLN A 25 -6.72 7.24 -5.50
CA GLN A 25 -6.11 7.53 -6.78
C GLN A 25 -5.94 6.21 -7.55
N GLN A 26 -5.86 6.28 -8.88
CA GLN A 26 -5.73 5.11 -9.73
C GLN A 26 -4.61 5.32 -10.77
N TRP A 27 -3.80 4.28 -10.94
CA TRP A 27 -2.71 4.18 -11.91
C TRP A 27 -2.81 2.83 -12.59
N GLY A 28 -3.41 2.78 -13.78
CA GLY A 28 -3.66 1.54 -14.49
C GLY A 28 -4.50 0.56 -13.65
N ASP A 29 -3.91 -0.59 -13.32
CA ASP A 29 -4.53 -1.67 -12.56
C ASP A 29 -4.28 -1.57 -11.04
N TRP A 30 -3.66 -0.47 -10.60
CA TRP A 30 -3.37 -0.17 -9.21
C TRP A 30 -4.20 1.00 -8.71
N TYR A 31 -4.70 0.90 -7.48
CA TYR A 31 -5.49 1.95 -6.85
C TYR A 31 -5.22 2.07 -5.36
N GLY A 32 -5.43 3.27 -4.82
CA GLY A 32 -5.30 3.54 -3.39
C GLY A 32 -4.66 4.90 -3.14
N THR A 33 -3.85 4.98 -2.09
CA THR A 33 -3.28 6.25 -1.63
C THR A 33 -1.76 6.22 -1.68
N THR A 34 -1.20 7.24 -2.30
CA THR A 34 0.24 7.53 -2.29
C THR A 34 0.41 8.96 -1.79
N GLY A 35 1.19 9.16 -0.73
CA GLY A 35 1.50 10.50 -0.25
C GLY A 35 1.89 10.54 1.22
N GLY A 36 2.98 11.26 1.53
CA GLY A 36 3.53 11.30 2.89
C GLY A 36 4.41 10.10 3.20
N MET A 37 4.48 9.72 4.49
CA MET A 37 5.31 8.61 4.98
C MET A 37 4.61 7.24 4.87
N GLU A 38 3.37 7.19 4.38
CA GLU A 38 2.59 5.96 4.24
C GLU A 38 2.00 5.86 2.84
N PHE A 39 1.91 4.63 2.32
CA PHE A 39 1.11 4.34 1.14
C PHE A 39 0.39 3.01 1.30
N SER A 40 -0.69 2.86 0.56
CA SER A 40 -1.44 1.61 0.44
C SER A 40 -1.96 1.52 -0.98
N LEU A 41 -1.42 0.57 -1.74
CA LEU A 41 -1.73 0.32 -3.13
C LEU A 41 -2.32 -1.07 -3.26
N ASN A 42 -3.41 -1.18 -4.00
CA ASN A 42 -4.15 -2.41 -4.18
C ASN A 42 -4.23 -2.72 -5.67
N SER A 43 -4.18 -4.01 -6.00
CA SER A 43 -4.50 -4.52 -7.33
C SER A 43 -5.34 -5.77 -7.20
N LYS A 44 -6.22 -5.99 -8.19
CA LYS A 44 -7.11 -7.14 -8.25
C LYS A 44 -6.86 -7.88 -9.56
N ASN A 45 -6.64 -9.19 -9.48
CA ASN A 45 -6.44 -10.00 -10.67
C ASN A 45 -7.76 -10.59 -11.23
N ALA A 46 -7.65 -11.31 -12.34
CA ALA A 46 -8.79 -11.94 -13.02
C ALA A 46 -9.52 -12.99 -12.15
N SER A 47 -8.82 -13.61 -11.20
CA SER A 47 -9.40 -14.55 -10.23
C SER A 47 -10.08 -13.86 -9.04
N ASN A 48 -10.18 -12.54 -9.05
CA ASN A 48 -10.65 -11.71 -7.95
C ASN A 48 -9.81 -11.78 -6.66
N GLU A 49 -8.58 -12.27 -6.76
CA GLU A 49 -7.61 -12.15 -5.68
C GLU A 49 -7.14 -10.70 -5.58
N VAL A 50 -6.76 -10.26 -4.38
CA VAL A 50 -6.31 -8.90 -4.11
C VAL A 50 -4.91 -8.93 -3.52
N LEU A 51 -4.02 -8.17 -4.15
CA LEU A 51 -2.67 -7.89 -3.67
C LEU A 51 -2.61 -6.45 -3.17
N THR A 52 -2.21 -6.27 -1.91
CA THR A 52 -2.00 -4.95 -1.31
C THR A 52 -0.53 -4.78 -0.98
N LEU A 53 0.07 -3.68 -1.46
CA LEU A 53 1.39 -3.22 -1.09
C LEU A 53 1.21 -2.01 -0.17
N SER A 54 1.79 -2.05 1.02
CA SER A 54 1.69 -0.94 1.96
C SER A 54 2.97 -0.71 2.72
N CYS A 55 3.25 0.55 3.01
CA CYS A 55 4.26 0.94 3.98
C CYS A 55 3.55 1.42 5.24
N THR A 56 3.67 0.65 6.31
CA THR A 56 3.04 0.92 7.60
C THR A 56 3.89 0.32 8.70
N HIS A 57 3.93 0.96 9.87
CA HIS A 57 4.73 0.51 11.01
C HIS A 57 6.22 0.31 10.66
N GLN A 58 6.78 1.19 9.83
CA GLN A 58 8.19 1.14 9.40
C GLN A 58 8.56 -0.12 8.59
N GLN A 59 7.58 -0.75 7.94
CA GLN A 59 7.75 -1.99 7.20
C GLN A 59 7.01 -1.95 5.87
N LEU A 60 7.60 -2.58 4.85
CA LEU A 60 6.84 -2.98 3.67
C LEU A 60 6.05 -4.23 4.02
N ILE A 61 4.73 -4.11 3.97
CA ILE A 61 3.79 -5.21 4.14
C ILE A 61 3.15 -5.50 2.79
N VAL A 62 3.28 -6.75 2.36
CA VAL A 62 2.55 -7.29 1.21
C VAL A 62 1.44 -8.19 1.75
N ARG A 63 0.19 -7.85 1.45
CA ARG A 63 -0.98 -8.65 1.82
C ARG A 63 -1.57 -9.30 0.59
N PHE A 64 -1.80 -10.60 0.68
CA PHE A 64 -2.54 -11.37 -0.32
C PHE A 64 -3.89 -11.78 0.29
N SER A 65 -4.97 -11.67 -0.49
CA SER A 65 -6.28 -12.11 -0.04
C SER A 65 -7.17 -12.61 -1.15
N ILE A 66 -8.08 -13.52 -0.79
CA ILE A 66 -9.13 -14.06 -1.63
C ILE A 66 -10.46 -13.71 -0.95
N PRO A 67 -11.10 -12.57 -1.30
CA PRO A 67 -12.28 -12.09 -0.59
C PRO A 67 -13.44 -13.09 -0.56
N ALA A 68 -13.63 -13.85 -1.64
CA ALA A 68 -14.68 -14.87 -1.74
C ALA A 68 -14.52 -16.01 -0.72
N GLU A 69 -13.29 -16.26 -0.25
CA GLU A 69 -12.96 -17.32 0.71
C GLU A 69 -12.75 -16.78 2.12
N ASN A 70 -12.89 -15.46 2.33
CA ASN A 70 -12.52 -14.78 3.56
C ASN A 70 -11.07 -15.13 4.00
N TYR A 71 -10.19 -15.31 3.02
CA TYR A 71 -8.79 -15.68 3.24
C TYR A 71 -7.89 -14.46 3.06
N ALA A 72 -6.95 -14.27 3.99
CA ALA A 72 -5.92 -13.25 3.88
C ALA A 72 -4.67 -13.66 4.67
N ILE A 73 -3.51 -13.30 4.12
CA ILE A 73 -2.21 -13.43 4.77
C ILE A 73 -1.33 -12.23 4.45
N THR A 74 -0.32 -11.99 5.27
CA THR A 74 0.61 -10.88 5.08
C THR A 74 2.05 -11.37 5.07
N SER A 75 2.97 -10.55 4.57
CA SER A 75 4.40 -10.86 4.59
C SER A 75 5.03 -10.86 5.99
N VAL A 76 4.34 -10.35 7.00
CA VAL A 76 4.85 -10.25 8.39
C VAL A 76 4.13 -11.16 9.38
N GLU A 77 2.89 -11.55 9.08
CA GLU A 77 2.05 -12.37 9.95
C GLU A 77 1.28 -13.43 9.15
N GLY A 78 1.25 -14.65 9.70
CA GLY A 78 0.45 -15.76 9.18
C GLY A 78 1.07 -16.52 8.01
N ALA A 79 2.15 -15.99 7.40
CA ALA A 79 2.83 -16.59 6.27
C ALA A 79 4.30 -16.92 6.57
N ARG A 80 4.82 -17.98 5.94
CA ARG A 80 6.24 -18.38 5.94
C ARG A 80 6.69 -18.56 4.50
N ASP A 81 8.00 -18.46 4.28
CA ASP A 81 8.62 -18.58 2.95
C ASP A 81 7.91 -17.65 1.95
N VAL A 82 7.78 -16.38 2.34
CA VAL A 82 7.00 -15.38 1.62
C VAL A 82 7.86 -14.71 0.57
N TYR A 83 7.39 -14.74 -0.68
CA TYR A 83 8.05 -14.09 -1.80
C TYR A 83 7.06 -13.28 -2.61
N LEU A 84 7.56 -12.21 -3.20
CA LEU A 84 6.94 -11.57 -4.35
C LEU A 84 7.79 -11.88 -5.56
N SER A 85 7.20 -12.49 -6.58
CA SER A 85 7.86 -12.65 -7.88
C SER A 85 7.46 -11.53 -8.80
N ILE A 86 8.42 -11.03 -9.59
CA ILE A 86 8.18 -10.10 -10.68
C ILE A 86 8.69 -10.79 -11.94
N ASN A 87 7.80 -11.25 -12.81
CA ASN A 87 8.04 -12.20 -13.89
C ASN A 87 8.64 -13.53 -13.41
N SER A 88 9.96 -13.60 -13.23
CA SER A 88 10.68 -14.82 -12.83
C SER A 88 11.55 -14.65 -11.58
N PRO A 89 12.29 -13.53 -11.39
CA PRO A 89 12.94 -13.26 -10.12
C PRO A 89 11.98 -13.31 -8.93
N LYS A 90 12.42 -13.93 -7.83
CA LYS A 90 11.73 -13.96 -6.54
C LYS A 90 12.43 -13.02 -5.57
N TYR A 91 11.64 -12.21 -4.89
CA TYR A 91 12.11 -11.26 -3.89
C TYR A 91 11.56 -11.66 -2.54
N GLU A 92 12.46 -11.83 -1.57
CA GLU A 92 12.11 -12.01 -0.16
C GLU A 92 11.51 -10.71 0.39
N LEU A 93 10.58 -10.85 1.34
CA LEU A 93 9.83 -9.74 1.92
C LEU A 93 10.16 -9.49 3.40
N ASP A 94 11.25 -10.08 3.88
CA ASP A 94 11.73 -9.86 5.25
C ASP A 94 12.19 -8.41 5.42
N ASN A 95 11.73 -7.78 6.51
CA ASN A 95 12.08 -6.41 6.88
C ASN A 95 13.33 -6.34 7.78
N ILE A 96 14.03 -7.47 7.97
CA ILE A 96 15.23 -7.58 8.80
C ILE A 96 16.46 -7.61 7.89
N LYS A 97 17.56 -6.99 8.33
CA LYS A 97 18.83 -7.04 7.60
C LYS A 97 19.31 -8.48 7.45
N SER A 98 19.59 -8.86 6.21
CA SER A 98 20.27 -10.10 5.86
C SER A 98 21.72 -10.11 6.36
N ILE A 99 22.36 -11.27 6.26
CA ILE A 99 23.79 -11.46 6.56
C ILE A 99 24.71 -10.54 5.73
N ASN A 100 24.25 -10.06 4.58
CA ASN A 100 25.00 -9.18 3.69
C ASN A 100 24.75 -7.68 3.97
N GLY A 101 23.91 -7.36 4.97
CA GLY A 101 23.60 -5.99 5.37
C GLY A 101 22.44 -5.34 4.62
N GLU A 102 21.91 -5.98 3.57
CA GLU A 102 20.74 -5.53 2.81
C GLU A 102 19.45 -5.94 3.52
N ILE A 103 18.40 -5.12 3.41
CA ILE A 103 17.04 -5.47 3.86
C ILE A 103 16.29 -6.06 2.65
N PRO A 104 15.88 -7.34 2.66
CA PRO A 104 15.24 -7.96 1.51
C PRO A 104 13.99 -7.22 1.01
N ALA A 105 13.14 -6.75 1.93
CA ALA A 105 11.98 -5.93 1.60
C ALA A 105 12.34 -4.61 0.88
N ALA A 106 13.50 -4.02 1.16
CA ALA A 106 13.97 -2.83 0.45
C ALA A 106 14.39 -3.17 -1.00
N VAL A 107 15.03 -4.31 -1.21
CA VAL A 107 15.37 -4.81 -2.55
C VAL A 107 14.11 -5.11 -3.35
N ALA A 108 13.10 -5.73 -2.71
CA ALA A 108 11.79 -5.96 -3.31
C ALA A 108 11.10 -4.64 -3.69
N PHE A 109 11.13 -3.64 -2.80
CA PHE A 109 10.59 -2.31 -3.06
C PHE A 109 11.25 -1.64 -4.28
N ASP A 110 12.58 -1.68 -4.37
CA ASP A 110 13.31 -1.11 -5.51
C ASP A 110 12.98 -1.83 -6.82
N ALA A 111 12.74 -3.15 -6.78
CA ALA A 111 12.31 -3.92 -7.94
C ALA A 111 10.86 -3.56 -8.36
N LEU A 112 9.95 -3.38 -7.40
CA LEU A 112 8.58 -2.93 -7.66
C LEU A 112 8.56 -1.56 -8.34
N LYS A 113 9.41 -0.64 -7.88
CA LYS A 113 9.61 0.67 -8.51
C LYS A 113 10.14 0.59 -9.94
N GLN A 114 10.75 -0.51 -10.36
CA GLN A 114 11.33 -0.67 -11.69
C GLN A 114 10.45 -1.50 -12.64
N THR A 115 9.27 -1.91 -12.19
CA THR A 115 8.33 -2.66 -13.00
C THR A 115 7.91 -1.90 -14.26
N LYS A 116 7.72 -2.64 -15.34
CA LYS A 116 7.10 -2.17 -16.58
C LYS A 116 5.63 -2.53 -16.57
N ASN A 117 4.82 -1.82 -17.36
CA ASN A 117 3.39 -2.11 -17.47
C ASN A 117 3.07 -3.53 -17.98
N SER A 118 4.03 -4.20 -18.62
CA SER A 118 3.90 -5.57 -19.10
C SER A 118 4.33 -6.63 -18.07
N ASP A 119 4.92 -6.24 -16.94
CA ASP A 119 5.41 -7.20 -15.94
C ASP A 119 4.24 -7.80 -15.16
N LEU A 120 4.47 -9.02 -14.67
CA LEU A 120 3.48 -9.80 -13.93
C LEU A 120 4.01 -10.10 -12.53
N LEU A 121 3.17 -9.88 -11.52
CA LEU A 121 3.50 -10.17 -10.13
C LEU A 121 2.79 -11.45 -9.68
N ARG A 122 3.46 -12.25 -8.84
CA ARG A 122 2.78 -13.30 -8.06
C ARG A 122 3.26 -13.27 -6.62
N PHE A 123 2.30 -13.37 -5.72
CA PHE A 123 2.56 -13.60 -4.31
C PHE A 123 2.74 -15.10 -4.08
N THR A 124 3.70 -15.48 -3.25
CA THR A 124 3.89 -16.87 -2.87
C THR A 124 4.14 -16.97 -1.37
N SER A 125 3.53 -17.95 -0.72
CA SER A 125 3.90 -18.38 0.62
C SER A 125 3.70 -19.88 0.77
N PHE A 126 4.26 -20.47 1.83
CA PHE A 126 4.00 -21.87 2.17
C PHE A 126 2.50 -22.16 2.37
N GLN A 127 1.75 -21.21 2.94
CA GLN A 127 0.34 -21.37 3.32
C GLN A 127 -0.62 -21.16 2.15
N SER A 128 -0.35 -20.19 1.28
CA SER A 128 -1.22 -19.86 0.14
C SER A 128 -0.87 -20.64 -1.13
N GLY A 129 0.34 -21.20 -1.21
CA GLY A 129 0.92 -21.51 -2.51
C GLY A 129 1.20 -20.23 -3.31
N GLU A 130 1.24 -20.37 -4.63
CA GLU A 130 1.44 -19.27 -5.56
C GLU A 130 0.09 -18.70 -6.01
N SER A 131 -0.06 -17.37 -6.00
CA SER A 131 -1.25 -16.69 -6.47
C SER A 131 -1.39 -16.75 -8.00
N ASN A 132 -2.57 -16.36 -8.51
CA ASN A 132 -2.69 -15.99 -9.91
C ASN A 132 -1.91 -14.69 -10.21
N GLU A 133 -1.69 -14.42 -11.49
CA GLU A 133 -0.90 -13.26 -11.95
C GLU A 133 -1.62 -11.94 -11.67
N PHE A 134 -0.89 -10.98 -11.11
CA PHE A 134 -1.30 -9.58 -11.01
C PHE A 134 -0.56 -8.75 -12.06
N SER A 135 -1.24 -7.78 -12.65
CA SER A 135 -0.66 -6.84 -13.61
C SER A 135 0.18 -5.78 -12.90
N ALA A 136 1.38 -5.48 -13.40
CA ALA A 136 2.18 -4.35 -12.95
C ALA A 136 1.78 -3.01 -13.60
N ASN A 137 0.77 -2.99 -14.48
CA ASN A 137 0.37 -1.81 -15.23
C ASN A 137 0.02 -0.62 -14.32
N GLY A 138 0.86 0.41 -14.36
CA GLY A 138 0.73 1.62 -13.54
C GLY A 138 1.44 1.57 -12.17
N LEU A 139 2.04 0.44 -11.77
CA LEU A 139 2.71 0.32 -10.48
C LEU A 139 3.93 1.24 -10.34
N ASN A 140 4.77 1.31 -11.36
CA ASN A 140 5.91 2.22 -11.40
C ASN A 140 5.48 3.69 -11.24
N GLU A 141 4.39 4.10 -11.90
CA GLU A 141 3.85 5.46 -11.77
C GLU A 141 3.29 5.72 -10.38
N ALA A 142 2.57 4.76 -9.79
CA ALA A 142 2.04 4.86 -8.44
C ALA A 142 3.17 5.04 -7.39
N LEU A 143 4.30 4.35 -7.56
CA LEU A 143 5.43 4.39 -6.61
C LEU A 143 6.49 5.44 -6.96
N LYS A 144 6.30 6.27 -8.00
CA LYS A 144 7.37 7.12 -8.55
C LYS A 144 7.98 8.05 -7.49
N ASP A 145 7.13 8.66 -6.67
CA ASP A 145 7.49 9.66 -5.66
C ASP A 145 7.70 9.05 -4.26
N THR A 146 7.47 7.75 -4.10
CA THR A 146 7.66 7.04 -2.83
C THR A 146 9.06 6.44 -2.77
N THR A 147 9.76 6.62 -1.66
CA THR A 147 11.07 6.02 -1.39
C THR A 147 10.99 4.99 -0.29
N TRP A 148 11.99 4.10 -0.22
CA TRP A 148 12.13 3.20 0.92
C TRP A 148 12.26 3.97 2.25
N GLN A 149 12.88 5.15 2.22
CA GLN A 149 13.04 5.99 3.42
C GLN A 149 11.71 6.51 3.94
N ASP A 150 10.74 6.78 3.06
CA ASP A 150 9.38 7.14 3.48
C ASP A 150 8.72 5.98 4.22
N CYS A 151 9.04 4.74 3.83
CA CYS A 151 8.54 3.54 4.49
C CYS A 151 9.06 3.39 5.93
N ILE A 152 10.37 3.62 6.16
CA ILE A 152 11.03 3.29 7.42
C ILE A 152 11.18 4.46 8.40
N ASN A 153 10.98 5.71 7.98
CA ASN A 153 11.14 6.90 8.82
C ASN A 153 9.81 7.47 9.35
N GLN A 154 8.75 6.64 9.40
CA GLN A 154 7.45 6.98 10.01
C GLN A 154 7.56 7.26 11.51
#